data_AF-A0A257VPG0-F1
#
_entry.id   AF-A0A257VPG0-F1
#
_cell.length_a   1.000
_cell.length_b   1.000
_cell.length_c   1.000
_cell.angle_alpha   90.00
_cell.angle_beta   90.00
_cell.angle_gamma   90.00
#
_symmetry.space_group_name_H-M   'P 1'
#
loop_
_entity.id
_entity.type
_entity.pdbx_description
1 polymer ?
#
loop_
_entity_poly.entity_id
_entity_poly.type
_entity_poly.pdbx_seq_one_letter_code
_entity_poly.pdbx_strand_id
1 'polypeptide(L)'
;MNRRAFFQACFGAAGAISMADRADALGLPKAKITRIRYYKTPTDAAGRPNTRQPLFNQSTNVVLVETDTGLIGVGEGGAPDVMEQCSGLLIGQDPFRTDRLWQSMFRSYF
;
A
#
# COMPACT_ATOMS: atom_id res chain seq x y z
N MET A 1 6.35 3.49 -46.59
CA MET A 1 6.26 3.81 -45.14
C MET A 1 7.68 3.94 -44.59
N ASN A 2 8.08 5.13 -44.11
CA ASN A 2 9.46 5.40 -43.67
C ASN A 2 9.65 4.96 -42.20
N ARG A 3 10.20 3.76 -42.01
CA ARG A 3 10.36 3.06 -40.72
C ARG A 3 11.09 3.92 -39.69
N ARG A 4 12.04 4.73 -40.14
CA ARG A 4 12.87 5.61 -39.31
C ARG A 4 12.08 6.79 -38.74
N ALA A 5 11.22 7.39 -39.56
CA ALA A 5 10.33 8.47 -39.13
C ALA A 5 9.29 7.96 -38.12
N PHE A 6 8.81 6.72 -38.31
CA PHE A 6 7.88 6.08 -37.39
C PHE A 6 8.50 5.86 -36.00
N PHE A 7 9.72 5.30 -35.92
CA PHE A 7 10.41 5.12 -34.63
C PHE A 7 10.75 6.46 -33.95
N GLN A 8 11.17 7.47 -34.71
CA GLN A 8 11.43 8.81 -34.15
C GLN A 8 10.17 9.47 -33.58
N ALA A 9 9.02 9.30 -34.24
CA ALA A 9 7.74 9.78 -33.73
C ALA A 9 7.33 9.05 -32.43
N CYS A 10 7.55 7.73 -32.34
CA CYS A 10 7.26 6.95 -31.13
C CYS A 10 8.15 7.36 -29.94
N PHE A 11 9.43 7.61 -30.15
CA PHE A 11 10.33 8.06 -29.08
C PHE A 11 10.06 9.50 -28.63
N GLY A 12 9.69 10.40 -29.56
CA GLY A 12 9.32 11.78 -29.23
C GLY A 12 8.02 11.90 -28.43
N ALA A 13 7.05 11.01 -28.68
CA ALA A 13 5.77 10.98 -27.94
C ALA A 13 5.87 10.22 -26.60
N ALA A 14 6.72 9.19 -26.50
CA ALA A 14 6.89 8.41 -25.28
C ALA A 14 7.63 9.16 -24.16
N GLY A 15 8.50 10.12 -24.50
CA GLY A 15 9.25 10.92 -23.52
C GLY A 15 8.40 11.94 -22.74
N ALA A 16 7.18 12.23 -23.19
CA ALA A 16 6.30 13.25 -22.60
C ALA A 16 5.22 12.69 -21.66
N ILE A 17 5.07 11.36 -21.56
CA ILE A 17 4.22 10.75 -20.55
C ILE A 17 5.06 10.66 -19.28
N SER A 18 4.96 11.68 -18.42
CA SER A 18 5.72 11.72 -17.19
C SER A 18 5.44 10.46 -16.37
N MET A 19 6.45 9.61 -16.20
CA MET A 19 6.47 8.54 -15.21
C MET A 19 6.69 9.09 -13.79
N ALA A 20 6.34 10.36 -13.53
CA ALA A 20 6.33 10.89 -12.19
C ALA A 20 5.22 10.16 -11.44
N ASP A 21 5.61 9.39 -10.42
CA ASP A 21 4.63 8.76 -9.56
C ASP A 21 3.77 9.86 -8.90
N ARG A 22 2.53 9.58 -8.50
CA ARG A 22 1.66 10.62 -7.92
C ARG A 22 2.32 11.31 -6.71
N ALA A 23 3.16 10.59 -5.99
CA ALA A 23 3.98 11.13 -4.92
C ALA A 23 5.07 12.10 -5.37
N ASP A 24 5.75 11.83 -6.49
CA ASP A 24 6.73 12.75 -7.07
C ASP A 24 6.06 14.06 -7.51
N ALA A 25 4.87 13.97 -8.11
CA ALA A 25 4.09 15.14 -8.51
C ALA A 25 3.63 15.99 -7.30
N LEU A 26 3.44 15.37 -6.14
CA LEU A 26 3.12 16.04 -4.88
C LEU A 26 4.36 16.48 -4.08
N GLY A 27 5.57 16.23 -4.60
CA GLY A 27 6.83 16.57 -3.92
C GLY A 27 7.06 15.79 -2.63
N LEU A 28 6.45 14.61 -2.50
CA LEU A 28 6.63 13.77 -1.31
C LEU A 28 8.06 13.19 -1.30
N PRO A 29 8.67 13.06 -0.11
CA PRO A 29 10.01 12.51 -0.01
C PRO A 29 9.98 11.04 -0.43
N LYS A 30 11.04 10.58 -1.10
CA LYS A 30 11.26 9.15 -1.28
C LYS A 30 11.33 8.49 0.09
N ALA A 31 10.49 7.48 0.29
CA ALA A 31 10.32 6.84 1.58
C ALA A 31 10.32 5.32 1.41
N LYS A 32 10.62 4.61 2.49
CA LYS A 32 10.49 3.16 2.59
C LYS A 32 9.71 2.80 3.83
N ILE A 33 8.85 1.80 3.73
CA ILE A 33 8.16 1.22 4.88
C ILE A 33 9.20 0.53 5.75
N THR A 34 9.30 0.92 7.02
CA THR A 34 10.24 0.35 7.99
C THR A 34 9.55 -0.53 9.02
N ARG A 35 8.29 -0.25 9.33
CA ARG A 35 7.56 -1.01 10.34
C ARG A 35 6.06 -0.97 10.12
N ILE A 36 5.42 -2.10 10.35
CA ILE A 36 3.96 -2.23 10.36
C ILE A 36 3.55 -2.72 11.75
N ARG A 37 2.62 -2.01 12.39
CA ARG A 37 2.05 -2.40 13.69
C ARG A 37 0.59 -2.78 13.49
N TYR A 38 0.19 -3.87 14.12
CA TYR A 38 -1.20 -4.31 14.16
C TYR A 38 -1.71 -4.21 15.60
N TYR A 39 -2.85 -3.55 15.78
CA TYR A 39 -3.53 -3.42 17.05
C TYR A 39 -4.89 -4.10 16.97
N LYS A 40 -5.03 -5.17 17.73
CA LYS A 40 -6.32 -5.84 17.88
C LYS A 40 -7.25 -4.95 18.71
N THR A 41 -8.49 -4.82 18.29
CA THR A 41 -9.49 -4.09 19.07
C THR A 41 -9.70 -4.79 20.41
N PRO A 42 -9.79 -4.02 21.52
CA PRO A 42 -10.12 -4.58 22.81
C PRO A 42 -11.46 -5.32 22.79
N THR A 43 -11.51 -6.45 23.47
CA THR A 43 -12.76 -7.13 23.84
C THR A 43 -13.39 -6.43 25.04
N ASP A 44 -14.65 -6.72 25.34
CA ASP A 44 -15.24 -6.29 26.61
C ASP A 44 -14.63 -7.04 27.81
N ALA A 45 -15.07 -6.69 29.03
CA ALA A 45 -14.58 -7.29 30.27
C ALA A 45 -14.81 -8.81 30.37
N ALA A 46 -15.73 -9.37 29.58
CA ALA A 46 -16.02 -10.80 29.51
C ALA A 46 -15.29 -11.48 28.34
N GLY A 47 -14.39 -10.78 27.64
CA GLY A 47 -13.66 -11.30 26.49
C GLY A 47 -14.50 -11.40 25.21
N ARG A 48 -15.71 -10.82 25.19
CA ARG A 48 -16.57 -10.89 24.01
C ARG A 48 -16.03 -9.94 22.92
N PRO A 49 -16.03 -10.37 21.65
CA PRO A 49 -15.63 -9.52 20.54
C PRO A 49 -16.48 -8.25 20.50
N ASN A 50 -15.89 -7.15 20.02
CA ASN A 50 -16.64 -5.94 19.73
C ASN A 50 -17.55 -6.20 18.53
N THR A 51 -18.82 -6.54 18.78
CA THR A 51 -19.83 -6.87 17.77
C THR A 51 -20.45 -5.64 17.11
N ARG A 52 -19.95 -4.43 17.37
CA ARG A 52 -20.46 -3.20 16.75
C ARG A 52 -19.99 -2.99 15.31
N GLN A 53 -19.44 -4.00 14.63
CA GLN A 53 -19.17 -3.91 13.20
C GLN A 53 -20.50 -3.86 12.45
N PRO A 54 -20.78 -2.81 11.65
CA PRO A 54 -22.02 -2.73 10.91
C PRO A 54 -22.07 -3.72 9.73
N LEU A 55 -20.92 -4.18 9.23
CA LEU A 55 -20.82 -5.11 8.10
C LEU A 55 -19.90 -6.30 8.43
N PHE A 56 -20.17 -7.45 7.80
CA PHE A 56 -19.44 -8.71 8.01
C PHE A 56 -17.99 -8.68 7.49
N ASN A 57 -17.69 -7.78 6.53
CA ASN A 57 -16.38 -7.62 5.90
C ASN A 57 -15.61 -6.42 6.47
N GLN A 58 -16.02 -5.92 7.64
CA GLN A 58 -15.35 -4.85 8.36
C GLN A 58 -14.71 -5.37 9.64
N SER A 59 -13.67 -4.67 10.06
CA SER A 59 -12.88 -4.91 11.24
C SER A 59 -12.68 -3.60 11.99
N THR A 60 -12.48 -3.68 13.31
CA THR A 60 -12.05 -2.52 14.11
C THR A 60 -10.58 -2.53 14.44
N ASN A 61 -9.84 -3.54 13.96
CA ASN A 61 -8.40 -3.62 14.21
C ASN A 61 -7.72 -2.47 13.47
N VAL A 62 -6.65 -1.94 14.04
CA VAL A 62 -5.95 -0.78 13.50
C VAL A 62 -4.55 -1.17 13.05
N VAL A 63 -4.14 -0.66 11.89
CA VAL A 63 -2.81 -0.85 11.34
C VAL A 63 -2.11 0.49 11.22
N LEU A 64 -0.87 0.56 11.70
CA LEU A 64 0.02 1.68 11.48
C LEU A 64 1.15 1.24 10.55
N VAL A 65 1.40 2.01 9.49
CA VAL A 65 2.50 1.80 8.54
C VAL A 65 3.46 2.97 8.68
N GLU A 66 4.68 2.70 9.15
CA GLU A 66 5.68 3.71 9.44
C GLU A 66 6.81 3.68 8.40
N THR A 67 7.32 4.85 8.04
CA THR A 67 8.40 5.02 7.07
C THR A 67 9.71 5.48 7.69
N ASP A 68 10.81 5.36 6.93
CA ASP A 68 12.12 5.92 7.26
C ASP A 68 12.14 7.47 7.29
N THR A 69 11.20 8.11 6.61
CA THR A 69 11.00 9.57 6.64
C THR A 69 10.15 10.06 7.82
N GLY A 70 9.67 9.15 8.67
CA GLY A 70 8.83 9.47 9.84
C GLY A 70 7.33 9.66 9.52
N LEU A 71 6.90 9.36 8.29
CA LEU A 71 5.47 9.34 7.96
C LEU A 71 4.80 8.11 8.57
N ILE A 72 3.57 8.29 9.03
CA ILE A 72 2.75 7.22 9.59
C ILE A 72 1.40 7.21 8.86
N GLY A 73 1.15 6.14 8.11
CA GLY A 73 -0.17 5.82 7.56
C GLY A 73 -0.99 5.05 8.59
N VAL A 74 -2.29 5.34 8.67
CA VAL A 74 -3.24 4.64 9.53
C VAL A 74 -4.33 4.01 8.68
N GLY A 75 -4.67 2.76 8.96
CA GLY A 75 -5.72 2.03 8.25
C GLY A 75 -6.43 1.01 9.12
N GLU A 76 -7.52 0.48 8.58
CA GLU A 76 -8.24 -0.66 9.14
C GLU A 76 -7.48 -1.96 8.82
N GLY A 77 -7.32 -2.84 9.81
CA GLY A 77 -6.65 -4.12 9.68
C GLY A 77 -7.61 -5.29 9.62
N GLY A 78 -7.27 -6.34 8.88
CA GLY A 78 -8.04 -7.58 8.81
C GLY A 78 -7.69 -8.60 9.91
N ALA A 79 -7.73 -9.88 9.54
CA ALA A 79 -7.30 -10.98 10.39
C ALA A 79 -5.78 -10.90 10.66
N PRO A 80 -5.30 -11.21 11.89
CA PRO A 80 -3.89 -11.03 12.27
C PRO A 80 -2.90 -11.80 11.40
N ASP A 81 -3.24 -13.04 11.05
CA ASP A 81 -2.44 -13.94 10.21
C ASP A 81 -2.27 -13.41 8.79
N VAL A 82 -3.36 -12.92 8.19
CA VAL A 82 -3.32 -12.24 6.88
C VAL A 82 -2.44 -11.00 6.94
N MET A 83 -2.56 -10.22 8.02
CA MET A 83 -1.74 -9.01 8.22
C MET A 83 -0.26 -9.34 8.34
N GLU A 84 0.10 -10.38 9.09
CA GLU A 84 1.48 -10.83 9.25
C GLU A 84 2.10 -11.21 7.89
N GLN A 85 1.41 -12.05 7.10
CA GLN A 85 1.89 -12.50 5.79
C GLN A 85 2.06 -11.33 4.80
N CYS A 86 1.03 -10.50 4.67
CA CYS A 86 1.06 -9.34 3.77
C CYS A 86 2.13 -8.31 4.18
N SER A 87 2.32 -8.10 5.49
CA SER A 87 3.29 -7.12 5.99
C SER A 87 4.73 -7.42 5.55
N GLY A 88 5.11 -8.70 5.48
CA GLY A 88 6.43 -9.14 5.03
C GLY A 88 6.76 -8.72 3.60
N LEU A 89 5.76 -8.61 2.72
CA LEU A 89 5.94 -8.15 1.34
C LEU A 89 6.11 -6.62 1.23
N LEU A 90 5.65 -5.88 2.23
CA LEU A 90 5.61 -4.41 2.20
C LEU A 90 6.84 -3.75 2.83
N ILE A 91 7.50 -4.39 3.80
CA ILE A 91 8.70 -3.83 4.42
C ILE A 91 9.78 -3.56 3.35
N GLY A 92 10.37 -2.37 3.41
CA GLY A 92 11.39 -1.88 2.48
C GLY A 92 10.85 -1.33 1.15
N GLN A 93 9.55 -1.45 0.90
CA GLN A 93 8.92 -0.91 -0.31
C GLN A 93 8.58 0.57 -0.18
N ASP A 94 8.45 1.24 -1.32
CA ASP A 94 7.95 2.61 -1.43
C ASP A 94 6.44 2.64 -1.12
N PRO A 95 6.00 3.33 -0.05
CA PRO A 95 4.60 3.35 0.39
C PRO A 95 3.66 4.01 -0.62
N PHE A 96 4.17 4.82 -1.55
CA PHE A 96 3.34 5.56 -2.49
C PHE A 96 2.96 4.76 -3.74
N ARG A 97 3.57 3.58 -3.93
CA ARG A 97 3.27 2.69 -5.07
C ARG A 97 2.08 1.78 -4.78
N THR A 98 0.98 2.36 -4.28
CA THR A 98 -0.14 1.62 -3.68
C THR A 98 -0.70 0.51 -4.58
N ASP A 99 -0.88 0.78 -5.87
CA ASP A 99 -1.44 -0.21 -6.81
C ASP A 99 -0.51 -1.41 -7.01
N ARG A 100 0.80 -1.16 -7.10
CA ARG A 100 1.81 -2.22 -7.18
C ARG A 100 1.84 -3.04 -5.89
N LEU A 101 1.83 -2.37 -4.74
CA LEU A 101 1.85 -3.04 -3.44
C LEU A 101 0.61 -3.92 -3.26
N TRP A 102 -0.56 -3.42 -3.62
CA TRP A 102 -1.80 -4.18 -3.62
C TRP A 102 -1.69 -5.41 -4.53
N GLN A 103 -1.23 -5.23 -5.77
CA GLN A 103 -1.07 -6.35 -6.71
C GLN A 103 -0.07 -7.40 -6.20
N SER A 104 1.00 -6.95 -5.53
CA SER A 104 1.97 -7.86 -4.92
C SER A 104 1.35 -8.69 -3.80
N MET A 105 0.60 -8.07 -2.88
CA MET A 105 -0.06 -8.78 -1.80
C MET A 105 -1.14 -9.74 -2.32
N PHE A 106 -2.01 -9.23 -3.20
CA PHE A 106 -3.12 -10.01 -3.74
C PHE A 106 -2.60 -11.25 -4.45
N ARG A 107 -1.74 -11.09 -5.47
CA ARG A 107 -1.26 -12.21 -6.29
C ARG A 107 -0.34 -13.20 -5.58
N SER A 108 0.18 -12.86 -4.41
CA SER A 108 1.05 -13.75 -3.64
C SER A 108 0.26 -14.66 -2.70
N TYR A 109 -0.88 -14.20 -2.19
CA TYR A 109 -1.61 -14.87 -1.11
C TYR A 109 -3.13 -15.06 -1.37
N PHE A 110 -3.68 -14.55 -2.48
CA PHE A 110 -5.09 -14.59 -2.85
C PHE A 110 -5.28 -14.90 -4.34
#